data_AF-A0A662FAX9-F1
#
_entry.id   AF-A0A662FAX9-F1
#
_cell.length_a   1.000
_cell.length_b   1.000
_cell.length_c   1.000
_cell.angle_alpha   90.00
_cell.angle_beta   90.00
_cell.angle_gamma   90.00
#
_symmetry.space_group_name_H-M   'P 1'
#
loop_
_entity.id
_entity.type
_entity.pdbx_description
1 polymer ?
#
loop_
_entity_poly.entity_id
_entity_poly.type
_entity_poly.pdbx_seq_one_letter_code
_entity_poly.pdbx_strand_id
1 'polypeptide(L)'
;MLLYPLYPVFLPYVKHGYTLLSMATWIVFFFPVFEDVLFFAVPATYGFVYTLVCGIAWAGVHIGRFMAWMWEMAYSPKQLFAGFISQILVYIPSAWLSALLWSAGLGIFSILFHMTHNGFYVLSFIRVLRSPESQVEKPRKYYRIRERRYYKIKSWED
;
A
#
# COMPACT_ATOMS: atom_id res chain seq x y z
N MET A 1 10.85 -19.00 -8.16
CA MET A 1 10.87 -18.12 -6.97
C MET A 1 12.09 -17.20 -7.10
N LEU A 2 11.99 -16.12 -7.88
CA LEU A 2 13.15 -15.38 -8.39
C LEU A 2 12.96 -13.85 -8.36
N LEU A 3 12.14 -13.35 -7.44
CA LEU A 3 11.94 -11.92 -7.17
C LEU A 3 12.05 -11.58 -5.67
N TYR A 4 12.64 -12.48 -4.88
CA TYR A 4 12.81 -12.29 -3.42
C TYR A 4 13.85 -11.25 -2.98
N PRO A 5 14.85 -10.80 -3.77
CA PRO A 5 15.86 -9.87 -3.23
C PRO A 5 15.45 -8.38 -3.29
N LEU A 6 14.42 -8.00 -4.05
CA LEU A 6 13.98 -6.59 -4.14
C LEU A 6 12.82 -6.26 -3.20
N TYR A 7 11.91 -7.20 -2.97
CA TYR A 7 10.76 -7.01 -2.07
C TYR A 7 11.13 -6.61 -0.62
N PRO A 8 12.20 -7.15 0.01
CA PRO A 8 12.63 -6.75 1.35
C PRO A 8 13.26 -5.35 1.40
N VAL A 9 13.72 -4.82 0.26
CA VAL A 9 14.29 -3.46 0.19
C VAL A 9 13.20 -2.41 0.16
N PHE A 10 12.04 -2.72 -0.45
CA PHE A 10 10.95 -1.76 -0.62
C PHE A 10 9.81 -1.89 0.42
N LEU A 11 9.52 -3.10 0.94
CA LEU A 11 8.45 -3.31 1.95
C LEU A 11 8.77 -4.42 2.99
N PRO A 12 9.60 -4.17 4.02
CA PRO A 12 9.93 -5.17 5.04
C PRO A 12 9.18 -4.97 6.37
N TYR A 13 7.92 -4.55 6.37
CA TYR A 13 7.41 -3.80 7.52
C TYR A 13 6.93 -4.59 8.75
N VAL A 14 6.70 -5.90 8.66
CA VAL A 14 6.08 -6.63 9.80
C VAL A 14 6.84 -7.89 10.22
N LYS A 15 7.61 -8.52 9.32
CA LYS A 15 8.31 -9.78 9.62
C LYS A 15 9.75 -9.63 10.11
N HIS A 16 10.36 -8.45 10.01
CA HIS A 16 11.81 -8.27 10.20
C HIS A 16 12.23 -7.30 11.32
N GLY A 17 11.32 -6.92 12.23
CA GLY A 17 11.71 -6.16 13.44
C GLY A 17 12.03 -4.67 13.20
N TYR A 18 11.51 -4.05 12.14
CA TYR A 18 11.68 -2.62 11.88
C TYR A 18 10.94 -1.78 12.92
N THR A 19 11.59 -0.71 13.39
CA THR A 19 10.98 0.24 14.33
C THR A 19 9.93 1.11 13.63
N LEU A 20 9.00 1.68 14.40
CA LEU A 20 8.06 2.67 13.89
C LEU A 20 8.77 3.86 13.20
N LEU A 21 9.92 4.26 13.74
CA LEU A 21 10.75 5.30 13.14
C LEU A 21 11.21 4.90 11.74
N SER A 22 11.72 3.66 11.58
CA SER A 22 12.13 3.15 10.27
C SER A 22 10.96 3.09 9.28
N MET A 23 9.78 2.66 9.73
CA MET A 23 8.57 2.67 8.89
C MET A 23 8.21 4.09 8.43
N ALA A 24 8.22 5.06 9.34
CA ALA A 24 7.91 6.44 9.02
C ALA A 24 8.92 7.04 8.05
N THR A 25 10.23 6.86 8.29
CA THR A 25 11.29 7.37 7.41
C THR A 25 11.10 6.91 5.97
N TRP A 26 10.83 5.62 5.76
CA TRP A 26 10.69 5.09 4.41
C TRP A 26 9.33 5.38 3.79
N ILE A 27 8.24 5.00 4.46
CA ILE A 27 6.87 5.04 3.90
C ILE A 27 6.33 6.47 3.81
N VAL A 28 6.61 7.29 4.83
CA VAL A 28 6.01 8.63 4.95
C VAL A 28 6.89 9.69 4.32
N PHE A 29 8.21 9.59 4.45
CA PHE A 29 9.11 10.67 4.03
C PHE A 29 9.88 10.36 2.75
N PHE A 30 10.50 9.19 2.63
CA PHE A 30 11.36 8.89 1.48
C PHE A 30 10.58 8.50 0.23
N PHE A 31 9.73 7.47 0.31
CA PHE A 31 9.02 6.94 -0.86
C PHE A 31 8.11 7.96 -1.53
N PRO A 32 7.34 8.80 -0.80
CA PRO A 32 6.54 9.84 -1.45
C PRO A 32 7.39 10.79 -2.29
N VAL A 33 8.53 11.25 -1.79
CA VAL A 33 9.44 12.12 -2.56
C VAL A 33 9.98 11.40 -3.78
N PHE A 34 10.47 10.17 -3.60
CA PHE A 34 11.04 9.39 -4.69
C PHE A 34 10.01 9.11 -5.80
N GLU A 35 8.81 8.66 -5.43
CA GLU A 35 7.74 8.36 -6.37
C GLU A 35 7.23 9.62 -7.07
N ASP A 36 7.05 10.73 -6.33
CA ASP A 36 6.61 11.99 -6.92
C ASP A 36 7.62 12.51 -7.95
N VAL A 37 8.92 12.44 -7.63
CA VAL A 37 9.98 12.86 -8.56
C VAL A 37 10.00 11.98 -9.80
N LEU A 38 9.94 10.66 -9.62
CA LEU A 38 10.06 9.70 -10.71
C LEU A 38 8.85 9.71 -11.66
N PHE A 39 7.64 9.70 -11.11
CA PHE A 39 6.41 9.53 -11.88
C PHE A 39 5.73 10.83 -12.28
N PHE A 40 6.08 11.96 -11.66
CA PHE A 40 5.43 13.23 -11.95
C PHE A 40 6.43 14.36 -12.23
N ALA A 41 7.45 14.59 -11.42
CA ALA A 41 8.38 15.71 -11.64
C ALA A 41 9.18 15.58 -12.95
N VAL A 42 9.84 14.43 -13.15
CA VAL A 42 10.62 14.18 -14.37
C VAL A 42 9.70 14.20 -15.60
N PRO A 43 8.56 13.48 -15.62
CA PRO A 43 7.60 13.56 -16.72
C PRO A 43 7.04 14.96 -16.99
N ALA A 44 6.84 15.80 -15.97
CA ALA A 44 6.34 17.16 -16.14
C ALA A 44 7.28 18.06 -16.92
N THR A 45 8.59 17.77 -16.93
CA THR A 45 9.54 18.47 -17.81
C THR A 45 9.25 18.26 -19.31
N TYR A 46 8.52 17.19 -19.66
CA TYR A 46 8.09 16.87 -21.02
C TYR A 46 6.63 17.29 -21.30
N GLY A 47 5.92 17.81 -20.29
CA GLY A 47 4.56 18.32 -20.38
C GLY A 47 3.48 17.41 -19.77
N PHE A 48 2.29 17.99 -19.56
CA PHE A 48 1.19 17.38 -18.80
C PHE A 48 0.80 15.96 -19.27
N VAL A 49 0.80 15.71 -20.58
CA VAL A 49 0.43 14.39 -21.13
C VAL A 49 1.38 13.30 -20.66
N TYR A 50 2.70 13.55 -20.65
CA TYR A 50 3.69 12.58 -20.18
C TYR A 50 3.54 12.35 -18.67
N THR A 51 3.34 13.42 -17.90
CA THR A 51 3.03 13.35 -16.46
C THR A 51 1.81 12.50 -16.18
N LEU A 52 0.75 12.68 -16.95
CA LEU A 52 -0.48 11.92 -16.77
C LEU A 52 -0.29 10.44 -17.12
N VAL A 53 0.41 10.12 -18.21
CA VAL A 53 0.70 8.73 -18.59
C VAL A 53 1.54 8.03 -17.52
N CYS A 54 2.60 8.68 -17.03
CA CYS A 54 3.41 8.14 -15.94
C CYS A 54 2.62 8.03 -14.63
N GLY A 55 1.74 8.99 -14.32
CA GLY A 55 0.83 8.93 -13.17
C GLY A 55 -0.18 7.77 -13.26
N ILE A 56 -0.72 7.49 -14.45
CA ILE A 56 -1.60 6.34 -14.67
C ILE A 56 -0.83 5.03 -14.51
N ALA A 57 0.42 4.96 -14.99
CA ALA A 57 1.28 3.80 -14.77
C ALA A 57 1.57 3.58 -13.27
N TRP A 58 1.87 4.66 -12.54
CA TRP A 58 2.04 4.64 -11.08
C TRP A 58 0.77 4.12 -10.37
N ALA A 59 -0.40 4.62 -10.75
CA ALA A 59 -1.68 4.14 -10.22
C ALA A 59 -1.91 2.65 -10.54
N GLY A 60 -1.59 2.23 -11.76
CA GLY A 60 -1.72 0.83 -12.20
C GLY A 60 -0.88 -0.14 -11.37
N VAL A 61 0.36 0.23 -11.05
CA VAL A 61 1.23 -0.57 -10.17
C VAL A 61 0.60 -0.73 -8.78
N HIS A 62 0.03 0.33 -8.23
CA HIS A 62 -0.61 0.32 -6.92
C HIS A 62 -1.89 -0.52 -6.88
N ILE A 63 -2.77 -0.34 -7.88
CA ILE A 63 -3.97 -1.15 -8.05
C ILE A 63 -3.58 -2.62 -8.18
N GLY A 64 -2.62 -2.94 -9.05
CA GLY A 64 -2.14 -4.30 -9.25
C GLY A 64 -1.58 -4.93 -7.97
N ARG A 65 -0.76 -4.20 -7.21
CA ARG A 65 -0.22 -4.64 -5.92
C ARG A 65 -1.34 -4.97 -4.93
N PHE A 66 -2.33 -4.10 -4.80
CA PHE A 66 -3.44 -4.31 -3.86
C PHE A 66 -4.31 -5.50 -4.27
N MET A 67 -4.61 -5.63 -5.56
CA MET A 67 -5.40 -6.74 -6.07
C MET A 67 -4.67 -8.09 -5.91
N ALA A 68 -3.35 -8.12 -6.10
CA ALA A 68 -2.54 -9.29 -5.81
C ALA A 68 -2.62 -9.68 -4.33
N TRP A 69 -2.51 -8.71 -3.42
CA TRP A 69 -2.68 -8.96 -1.98
C TRP A 69 -4.06 -9.51 -1.62
N MET A 70 -5.15 -8.91 -2.16
CA MET A 70 -6.51 -9.42 -1.92
C MET A 70 -6.70 -10.84 -2.45
N TRP A 71 -6.07 -11.16 -3.59
CA TRP A 71 -6.10 -12.50 -4.16
C TRP A 71 -5.38 -13.51 -3.25
N GLU A 72 -4.20 -13.17 -2.75
CA GLU A 72 -3.43 -13.99 -1.80
C GLU A 72 -4.18 -14.24 -0.48
N MET A 73 -5.00 -13.28 -0.05
CA MET A 73 -5.85 -13.39 1.14
C MET A 73 -7.19 -14.12 0.88
N ALA A 74 -7.39 -14.67 -0.32
CA ALA A 74 -8.56 -15.45 -0.71
C ALA A 74 -9.91 -14.71 -0.57
N TYR A 75 -9.94 -13.41 -0.87
CA TYR A 75 -11.18 -12.63 -0.92
C TYR A 75 -12.14 -13.18 -1.98
N SER A 76 -13.44 -13.10 -1.73
CA SER A 76 -14.47 -13.53 -2.68
C SER A 76 -14.47 -12.68 -3.96
N PRO A 77 -14.97 -13.19 -5.11
CA PRO A 77 -15.02 -12.42 -6.36
C PRO A 77 -15.74 -11.07 -6.24
N LYS A 78 -16.80 -10.99 -5.43
CA LYS A 78 -17.52 -9.73 -5.17
C LYS A 78 -16.65 -8.73 -4.41
N GLN A 79 -15.90 -9.20 -3.42
CA GLN A 79 -14.98 -8.34 -2.66
C GLN A 79 -13.80 -7.90 -3.52
N LEU A 80 -13.27 -8.77 -4.38
CA LEU A 80 -12.22 -8.41 -5.34
C LEU A 80 -12.71 -7.32 -6.30
N PHE A 81 -13.92 -7.46 -6.84
CA PHE A 81 -14.51 -6.44 -7.71
C PHE A 81 -14.71 -5.11 -6.98
N ALA A 82 -15.31 -5.13 -5.78
CA ALA A 82 -15.47 -3.93 -4.97
C ALA A 82 -14.12 -3.27 -4.66
N GLY A 83 -13.12 -4.06 -4.26
CA GLY A 83 -11.76 -3.62 -4.01
C GLY A 83 -11.15 -2.95 -5.24
N PHE A 84 -11.24 -3.57 -6.41
CA PHE A 84 -10.73 -3.02 -7.67
C PHE A 84 -11.31 -1.64 -7.97
N ILE A 85 -12.64 -1.49 -7.87
CA ILE A 85 -13.31 -0.19 -8.08
C ILE A 85 -12.84 0.83 -7.05
N SER A 86 -12.75 0.45 -5.77
CA SER A 86 -12.23 1.34 -4.72
C SER A 86 -10.79 1.79 -5.02
N GLN A 87 -9.92 0.90 -5.51
CA GLN A 87 -8.54 1.26 -5.85
C GLN A 87 -8.49 2.22 -7.05
N ILE A 88 -9.34 2.04 -8.07
CA ILE A 88 -9.44 3.00 -9.18
C ILE A 88 -9.85 4.39 -8.66
N LEU A 89 -10.88 4.45 -7.82
CA LEU A 89 -11.39 5.70 -7.25
C LEU A 89 -10.38 6.41 -6.33
N VAL A 90 -9.46 5.67 -5.72
CA VAL A 90 -8.39 6.24 -4.90
C VAL A 90 -7.23 6.71 -5.78
N TYR A 91 -6.68 5.83 -6.62
CA TYR A 91 -5.40 6.10 -7.27
C TYR A 91 -5.50 6.94 -8.55
N ILE A 92 -6.59 6.83 -9.32
CA ILE A 92 -6.73 7.62 -10.57
C ILE A 92 -6.90 9.12 -10.28
N PRO A 93 -7.80 9.55 -9.36
CA PRO A 93 -7.90 10.97 -9.01
C PRO A 93 -6.61 11.51 -8.39
N SER A 94 -5.93 10.73 -7.55
CA SER A 94 -4.63 11.13 -6.99
C SER A 94 -3.55 11.32 -8.07
N ALA A 95 -3.47 10.42 -9.04
CA ALA A 95 -2.53 10.55 -10.16
C ALA A 95 -2.84 11.79 -11.01
N TRP A 96 -4.12 12.04 -11.31
CA TRP A 96 -4.55 13.23 -12.05
C TRP A 96 -4.20 14.53 -11.30
N LEU A 97 -4.52 14.61 -10.02
CA LEU A 97 -4.21 15.76 -9.18
C LEU A 97 -2.70 16.01 -9.12
N SER A 98 -1.90 14.97 -8.93
CA SER A 98 -0.44 15.06 -8.89
C SER A 98 0.10 15.55 -10.22
N ALA A 99 -0.42 15.04 -11.35
CA ALA A 99 -0.04 15.50 -12.68
C ALA A 99 -0.36 16.99 -12.91
N LEU A 100 -1.51 17.47 -12.44
CA LEU A 100 -1.88 18.89 -12.48
C LEU A 100 -0.93 19.74 -11.64
N LEU A 101 -0.68 19.34 -10.38
CA LEU A 101 0.19 20.09 -9.46
C LEU A 101 1.61 20.20 -10.01
N TRP A 102 2.19 19.10 -10.50
CA TRP A 102 3.53 19.12 -11.08
C TRP A 102 3.60 19.95 -12.36
N SER A 103 2.60 19.85 -13.23
CA SER A 103 2.57 20.65 -14.47
C SER A 103 2.35 22.15 -14.22
N ALA A 104 1.77 22.52 -13.08
CA ALA A 104 1.60 23.90 -12.63
C ALA A 104 2.78 24.44 -11.80
N GLY A 105 3.85 23.66 -11.60
CA GLY A 105 4.99 24.05 -10.75
C GLY A 105 4.70 23.98 -9.24
N LEU A 106 3.61 23.33 -8.84
CA LEU A 106 3.13 23.16 -7.48
C LEU A 106 3.44 21.76 -6.92
N GLY A 107 4.47 21.09 -7.45
CA GLY A 107 4.83 19.70 -7.11
C GLY A 107 5.09 19.45 -5.62
N ILE A 108 5.52 20.47 -4.88
CA ILE A 108 5.70 20.35 -3.42
C ILE A 108 4.39 20.00 -2.70
N PHE A 109 3.25 20.50 -3.16
CA PHE A 109 1.95 20.17 -2.57
C PHE A 109 1.56 18.72 -2.87
N SER A 110 1.93 18.21 -4.05
CA SER A 110 1.74 16.79 -4.41
C SER A 110 2.49 15.89 -3.43
N ILE A 111 3.77 16.20 -3.19
CA ILE A 111 4.59 15.49 -2.20
C ILE A 111 3.95 15.56 -0.81
N LEU A 112 3.55 16.75 -0.34
CA LEU A 112 2.95 16.91 0.99
C LEU A 112 1.64 16.12 1.14
N PHE A 113 0.78 16.10 0.10
CA PHE A 113 -0.44 15.29 0.10
C PHE A 113 -0.11 13.80 0.16
N HIS A 114 0.88 13.35 -0.60
CA HIS A 114 1.32 11.96 -0.62
C HIS A 114 1.91 11.53 0.73
N MET A 115 2.78 12.36 1.34
CA MET A 115 3.30 12.14 2.70
C MET A 115 2.16 12.08 3.72
N THR A 116 1.20 13.00 3.63
CA THR A 116 0.06 13.06 4.55
C THR A 116 -0.80 11.80 4.46
N HIS A 117 -1.13 11.36 3.24
CA HIS A 117 -1.85 10.11 2.99
C HIS A 117 -1.11 8.92 3.60
N ASN A 118 0.20 8.80 3.36
CA ASN A 118 1.00 7.71 3.90
C ASN A 118 1.14 7.79 5.42
N GLY A 119 1.20 9.00 5.99
CA GLY A 119 1.15 9.23 7.43
C GLY A 119 -0.14 8.69 8.05
N PHE A 120 -1.31 9.00 7.45
CA PHE A 120 -2.58 8.44 7.90
C PHE A 120 -2.64 6.91 7.77
N TYR A 121 -2.10 6.36 6.69
CA TYR A 121 -2.01 4.91 6.52
C TYR A 121 -1.18 4.27 7.66
N VAL A 122 0.02 4.77 7.92
CA VAL A 122 0.89 4.27 9.00
C VAL A 122 0.22 4.43 10.37
N LEU A 123 -0.43 5.56 10.66
CA LEU A 123 -1.17 5.77 11.91
C LEU A 123 -2.32 4.78 12.08
N SER A 124 -3.09 4.52 11.02
CA SER A 124 -4.18 3.55 11.05
C SER A 124 -3.66 2.13 11.32
N PHE A 125 -2.52 1.76 10.74
CA PHE A 125 -1.88 0.46 10.96
C PHE A 125 -1.41 0.30 12.42
N ILE A 126 -0.78 1.32 13.00
CA ILE A 126 -0.37 1.32 14.42
C ILE A 126 -1.58 1.17 15.33
N ARG A 127 -2.68 1.89 15.03
CA ARG A 127 -3.90 1.82 15.83
C ARG A 127 -4.46 0.39 15.87
N VAL A 128 -4.46 -0.30 14.72
CA VAL A 128 -4.91 -1.70 14.64
C VAL A 128 -4.00 -2.61 15.47
N LEU A 129 -2.67 -2.47 15.35
CA LEU A 129 -1.70 -3.27 16.11
C LEU A 129 -1.75 -3.05 17.62
N ARG A 130 -2.18 -1.86 18.06
CA ARG A 130 -2.32 -1.51 19.48
C ARG A 130 -3.72 -1.78 20.02
N SER A 131 -4.67 -2.19 19.18
CA SER A 131 -6.02 -2.52 19.66
C SER A 131 -5.95 -3.81 20.51
N PRO A 132 -6.52 -3.83 21.73
CA PRO A 132 -6.51 -4.99 22.63
C PRO A 132 -7.09 -6.27 22.00
N GLU A 133 -8.01 -6.11 21.04
CA GLU A 133 -8.64 -7.22 20.29
C GLU A 133 -7.67 -7.92 19.31
N SER A 134 -6.55 -7.27 18.96
CA SER A 134 -5.51 -7.88 18.12
C SER A 134 -4.58 -8.83 18.88
N GLN A 135 -4.69 -8.88 20.22
CA GLN A 135 -4.14 -9.98 21.00
C GLN A 135 -5.04 -11.19 20.80
N VAL A 136 -4.87 -11.84 19.64
CA VAL A 136 -5.49 -13.09 19.23
C VAL A 136 -5.71 -13.97 20.46
N GLU A 137 -6.97 -14.21 20.80
CA GLU A 137 -7.37 -15.31 21.67
C GLU A 137 -6.56 -16.53 21.20
N LYS A 138 -5.62 -17.00 22.03
CA LYS A 138 -4.78 -18.16 21.68
C LYS A 138 -5.73 -19.24 21.16
N PRO A 139 -5.60 -19.69 19.91
CA PRO A 139 -6.57 -20.60 19.31
C PRO A 139 -6.65 -21.87 20.17
N ARG A 140 -7.74 -22.00 20.93
CA ARG A 140 -7.93 -23.08 21.92
C ARG A 140 -8.04 -24.46 21.27
N LYS A 141 -8.28 -24.53 19.96
CA LYS A 141 -8.43 -25.77 19.19
C LYS A 141 -7.60 -25.71 17.90
N TYR A 142 -6.73 -26.70 17.73
CA TYR A 142 -6.00 -26.97 16.49
C TYR A 142 -6.31 -28.38 16.01
N TYR A 143 -6.22 -28.61 14.70
CA TYR A 143 -6.23 -29.96 14.12
C TYR A 143 -4.86 -30.26 13.50
N ARG A 144 -4.44 -31.53 13.56
CA ARG A 144 -3.13 -31.98 13.07
C ARG A 144 -3.33 -32.80 11.81
N ILE A 145 -2.73 -32.36 10.70
CA ILE A 145 -2.66 -33.13 9.45
C ILE A 145 -1.19 -33.30 9.10
N ARG A 146 -0.73 -34.56 8.99
CA ARG A 146 0.63 -34.92 8.54
C ARG A 146 1.70 -34.02 9.18
N GLU A 147 1.66 -33.95 10.50
CA GLU A 147 2.53 -33.18 11.40
C GLU A 147 2.32 -31.66 11.49
N ARG A 148 1.57 -31.04 10.57
CA ARG A 148 1.30 -29.59 10.63
C ARG A 148 0.09 -29.29 11.51
N ARG A 149 0.21 -28.25 12.34
CA ARG A 149 -0.88 -27.72 13.19
C ARG A 149 -1.64 -26.65 12.40
N TYR A 150 -2.94 -26.80 12.29
CA TYR A 150 -3.84 -25.84 11.67
C TYR A 150 -4.78 -25.28 12.73
N TYR A 151 -4.86 -23.95 12.82
CA TYR A 151 -5.65 -23.25 13.83
C TYR A 151 -7.00 -22.83 13.24
N LYS A 152 -8.08 -23.07 13.96
CA LYS A 152 -9.41 -22.60 13.56
C LYS A 152 -9.54 -21.13 13.94
N ILE A 153 -9.40 -20.22 12.98
CA ILE A 153 -9.68 -18.79 13.19
C ILE A 153 -11.20 -18.63 13.13
N LYS A 154 -11.82 -18.27 14.25
CA LYS A 154 -13.29 -18.19 14.38
C LYS A 154 -13.85 -16.80 14.00
N SER A 155 -13.01 -15.79 13.86
CA SER A 155 -13.41 -14.37 13.82
C SER A 155 -13.62 -13.79 12.42
N TRP A 156 -14.06 -14.59 11.44
CA TRP A 156 -14.46 -14.09 10.11
C TRP A 156 -15.92 -14.39 9.76
N GLU A 157 -16.68 -14.91 10.73
CA GLU A 157 -18.12 -15.07 10.68
C GLU A 157 -18.73 -14.31 11.86
N ASP A 158 -18.73 -12.98 11.78
CA ASP A 158 -19.67 -12.07 12.44
C ASP A 158 -19.71 -10.75 11.65
#